data_AF-U2E425-F1
#
_entry.id   AF-U2E425-F1
#
_cell.length_a   1.000
_cell.length_b   1.000
_cell.length_c   1.000
_cell.angle_alpha   90.00
_cell.angle_beta   90.00
_cell.angle_gamma   90.00
#
_symmetry.space_group_name_H-M   'P 1'
#
loop_
_entity.id
_entity.type
_entity.pdbx_description
1 polymer ?
#
loop_
_entity_poly.entity_id
_entity_poly.type
_entity_poly.pdbx_seq_one_letter_code
_entity_poly.pdbx_strand_id
1 'polypeptide(L)'
;MSRIRQALDLAIESTAESFLENPANFSDERALAEDIRSRLNTLLQPVSVVTVMVEESSGAKGNITNHEAYTAHYRETTEIDRAQCEVGGKAFPIGGQERLDMGIFSDSIEIRVVGGTQEFNPSDLSTALEFKYVKNTNYLRYRPDDKDSKYHEIADDIKRLGTLSGHIDCRCVVFSNYDLFRRDRDADAKRRLLELADQSGVTLQFVLPAPLQSSS
;
A
#
# COMPACT_ATOMS: atom_id res chain seq x y z
N MET A 1 -4.21 -16.50 7.43
CA MET A 1 -3.33 -15.41 7.93
C MET A 1 -1.84 -15.73 7.95
N SER A 2 -1.37 -16.86 8.52
CA SER A 2 0.09 -17.10 8.64
C SER A 2 0.84 -17.13 7.30
N ARG A 3 0.28 -17.77 6.26
CA ARG A 3 0.91 -17.84 4.93
C ARG A 3 0.99 -16.48 4.22
N ILE A 4 -0.08 -15.69 4.26
CA ILE A 4 -0.10 -14.34 3.66
C ILE A 4 0.94 -13.46 4.34
N ARG A 5 0.96 -13.48 5.69
CA ARG A 5 1.94 -12.72 6.48
C ARG A 5 3.38 -13.11 6.11
N GLN A 6 3.69 -14.41 6.08
CA GLN A 6 5.02 -14.90 5.71
C GLN A 6 5.42 -14.50 4.27
N ALA A 7 4.51 -14.62 3.31
CA ALA A 7 4.77 -14.23 1.93
C ALA A 7 5.02 -12.73 1.81
N LEU A 8 4.28 -11.92 2.57
CA LEU A 8 4.47 -10.48 2.63
C LEU A 8 5.78 -10.07 3.28
N ASP A 9 6.13 -10.67 4.42
CA ASP A 9 7.40 -10.42 5.10
C ASP A 9 8.56 -10.71 4.14
N LEU A 10 8.54 -11.87 3.45
CA LEU A 10 9.54 -12.24 2.46
C LEU A 10 9.58 -11.28 1.25
N ALA A 11 8.42 -10.86 0.75
CA ALA A 11 8.34 -9.92 -0.37
C ALA A 11 8.93 -8.56 0.00
N ILE A 12 8.57 -8.01 1.16
CA ILE A 12 9.11 -6.74 1.67
C ILE A 12 10.63 -6.87 1.89
N GLU A 13 11.09 -7.95 2.54
CA GLU A 13 12.51 -8.17 2.80
C GLU A 13 13.33 -8.23 1.51
N SER A 14 12.87 -8.99 0.50
CA SER A 14 13.61 -9.10 -0.76
C SER A 14 13.59 -7.80 -1.58
N THR A 15 12.49 -7.05 -1.55
CA THR A 15 12.46 -5.70 -2.14
C THR A 15 13.37 -4.75 -1.37
N ALA A 16 13.40 -4.83 -0.03
CA ALA A 16 14.28 -4.02 0.81
C ALA A 16 15.76 -4.29 0.53
N GLU A 17 16.17 -5.56 0.41
CA GLU A 17 17.53 -5.93 0.01
C GLU A 17 17.89 -5.33 -1.35
N SER A 18 17.04 -5.55 -2.36
CA SER A 18 17.26 -5.01 -3.72
C SER A 18 17.34 -3.48 -3.73
N PHE A 19 16.49 -2.82 -2.93
CA PHE A 19 16.48 -1.38 -2.78
C PHE A 19 17.74 -0.85 -2.11
N LEU A 20 18.24 -1.53 -1.07
CA LEU A 20 19.46 -1.13 -0.35
C LEU A 20 20.72 -1.37 -1.20
N GLU A 21 20.74 -2.41 -2.04
CA GLU A 21 21.84 -2.68 -2.95
C GLU A 21 21.90 -1.69 -4.12
N ASN A 22 20.76 -1.36 -4.72
CA ASN A 22 20.70 -0.43 -5.84
C ASN A 22 19.38 0.38 -5.87
N PRO A 23 19.29 1.47 -5.09
CA PRO A 23 18.05 2.25 -5.00
C PRO A 23 17.68 2.96 -6.32
N ALA A 24 18.63 3.10 -7.26
CA ALA A 24 18.38 3.70 -8.58
C ALA A 24 17.47 2.83 -9.47
N ASN A 25 17.30 1.55 -9.14
CA ASN A 25 16.34 0.67 -9.82
C ASN A 25 14.88 1.01 -9.47
N PHE A 26 14.65 1.80 -8.42
CA PHE A 26 13.32 2.18 -7.96
C PHE A 26 13.09 3.66 -8.22
N SER A 27 12.29 3.98 -9.24
CA SER A 27 12.04 5.36 -9.65
C SER A 27 11.17 6.12 -8.67
N ASP A 28 10.24 5.47 -7.99
CA ASP A 28 9.20 6.05 -7.14
C ASP A 28 8.52 4.98 -6.27
N GLU A 29 7.54 5.40 -5.48
CA GLU A 29 6.77 4.56 -4.57
C GLU A 29 6.00 3.46 -5.30
N ARG A 30 5.46 3.76 -6.48
CA ARG A 30 4.75 2.78 -7.31
C ARG A 30 5.69 1.67 -7.77
N ALA A 31 6.94 1.97 -8.12
CA ALA A 31 7.92 0.95 -8.49
C ALA A 31 8.19 -0.04 -7.34
N LEU A 32 8.22 0.45 -6.08
CA LEU A 32 8.37 -0.40 -4.89
C LEU A 32 7.13 -1.26 -4.64
N ALA A 33 5.94 -0.65 -4.73
CA ALA A 33 4.68 -1.35 -4.59
C ALA A 33 4.52 -2.46 -5.66
N GLU A 34 4.86 -2.19 -6.92
CA GLU A 34 4.79 -3.19 -8.00
C GLU A 34 5.79 -4.33 -7.83
N ASP A 35 7.01 -4.08 -7.35
CA ASP A 35 7.98 -5.15 -7.07
C ASP A 35 7.45 -6.08 -5.96
N ILE A 36 6.93 -5.51 -4.86
CA ILE A 36 6.30 -6.27 -3.78
C ILE A 36 5.08 -7.05 -4.29
N ARG A 37 4.21 -6.41 -5.09
CA ARG A 37 3.01 -7.05 -5.66
C ARG A 37 3.37 -8.25 -6.53
N SER A 38 4.36 -8.08 -7.41
CA SER A 38 4.84 -9.14 -8.30
C SER A 38 5.36 -10.35 -7.52
N ARG A 39 6.13 -10.11 -6.46
CA ARG A 39 6.64 -11.16 -5.56
C ARG A 39 5.50 -11.86 -4.83
N LEU A 40 4.56 -11.10 -4.26
CA LEU A 40 3.38 -11.65 -3.59
C LEU A 40 2.57 -12.55 -4.52
N ASN A 41 2.29 -12.12 -5.74
CA ASN A 41 1.50 -12.90 -6.70
C ASN A 41 2.26 -14.11 -7.28
N THR A 42 3.59 -14.16 -7.11
CA THR A 42 4.37 -15.38 -7.37
C THR A 42 4.25 -16.39 -6.22
N LEU A 43 4.16 -15.92 -4.97
CA LEU A 43 4.13 -16.75 -3.76
C LEU A 43 2.72 -17.21 -3.36
N LEU A 44 1.71 -16.42 -3.71
CA LEU A 44 0.32 -16.62 -3.34
C LEU A 44 -0.50 -17.02 -4.56
N GLN A 45 -1.45 -17.94 -4.35
CA GLN A 45 -2.40 -18.29 -5.40
C GLN A 45 -3.39 -17.14 -5.62
N PRO A 46 -3.91 -16.95 -6.84
CA PRO A 46 -5.03 -16.05 -7.13
C PRO A 46 -6.19 -16.24 -6.15
N VAL A 47 -6.96 -15.18 -5.92
CA VAL A 47 -8.17 -15.19 -5.09
C VAL A 47 -9.40 -15.50 -5.93
N SER A 48 -10.32 -16.30 -5.39
CA SER A 48 -11.58 -16.60 -6.05
C SER A 48 -12.55 -15.43 -5.97
N VAL A 49 -13.17 -15.11 -7.09
CA VAL A 49 -14.20 -14.08 -7.20
C VAL A 49 -15.56 -14.74 -7.08
N VAL A 50 -16.27 -14.49 -5.98
CA VAL A 50 -17.56 -15.15 -5.71
C VAL A 50 -18.72 -14.41 -6.36
N THR A 51 -18.60 -13.10 -6.53
CA THR A 51 -19.63 -12.26 -7.12
C THR A 51 -19.00 -11.06 -7.81
N VAL A 52 -19.55 -10.72 -8.97
CA VAL A 52 -19.21 -9.50 -9.69
C VAL A 52 -20.47 -8.71 -9.99
N MET A 53 -20.55 -7.50 -9.46
CA MET A 53 -21.62 -6.56 -9.74
C MET A 53 -21.11 -5.47 -10.68
N VAL A 54 -21.65 -5.43 -11.90
CA VAL A 54 -21.34 -4.39 -12.88
C VAL A 54 -22.56 -3.46 -12.99
N GLU A 55 -22.38 -2.21 -12.58
CA GLU A 55 -23.38 -1.14 -12.69
C GLU A 55 -23.35 -0.45 -14.05
N GLU A 56 -24.38 0.35 -14.35
CA GLU A 56 -24.51 1.07 -15.61
C GLU A 56 -23.29 1.97 -15.86
N SER A 57 -22.74 1.90 -17.07
CA SER A 57 -21.54 2.64 -17.46
C SER A 57 -21.83 3.91 -18.27
N SER A 58 -23.07 4.39 -18.31
CA SER A 58 -23.49 5.53 -19.13
C SER A 58 -22.78 6.86 -18.80
N GLY A 59 -22.20 6.96 -17.60
CA GLY A 59 -21.35 8.08 -17.19
C GLY A 59 -19.85 7.89 -17.40
N ALA A 60 -19.40 6.75 -17.93
CA ALA A 60 -17.97 6.46 -18.13
C ALA A 60 -17.37 7.34 -19.25
N LYS A 61 -16.13 7.78 -19.07
CA LYS A 61 -15.37 8.56 -20.05
C LYS A 61 -14.29 7.68 -20.67
N GLY A 62 -14.02 7.83 -21.97
CA GLY A 62 -12.94 7.13 -22.65
C GLY A 62 -13.24 6.85 -24.12
N ASN A 63 -12.30 6.19 -24.79
CA ASN A 63 -12.41 5.84 -26.22
C ASN A 63 -13.07 4.46 -26.45
N ILE A 64 -13.70 3.88 -25.42
CA ILE A 64 -14.40 2.61 -25.56
C ILE A 64 -15.79 2.88 -26.12
N THR A 65 -16.03 2.41 -27.35
CA THR A 65 -17.30 2.67 -28.05
C THR A 65 -18.51 2.04 -27.37
N ASN A 66 -18.32 0.91 -26.68
CA ASN A 66 -19.36 0.23 -25.92
C ASN A 66 -18.83 -0.16 -24.53
N HIS A 67 -18.96 0.76 -23.58
CA HIS A 67 -18.51 0.56 -22.19
C HIS A 67 -19.27 -0.59 -21.49
N GLU A 68 -20.54 -0.81 -21.81
CA GLU A 68 -21.34 -1.89 -21.22
C GLU A 68 -20.83 -3.27 -21.65
N ALA A 69 -20.56 -3.44 -22.95
CA ALA A 69 -19.99 -4.69 -23.47
C ALA A 69 -18.60 -4.95 -22.90
N TYR A 70 -17.77 -3.92 -22.80
CA TYR A 70 -16.43 -4.05 -22.22
C TYR A 70 -16.48 -4.45 -20.73
N THR A 71 -17.32 -3.76 -19.95
CA THR A 71 -17.47 -4.07 -18.52
C THR A 71 -18.21 -5.37 -18.25
N ALA A 72 -18.99 -5.89 -19.22
CA ALA A 72 -19.65 -7.18 -19.08
C ALA A 72 -18.66 -8.34 -18.88
N HIS A 73 -17.44 -8.28 -19.43
CA HIS A 73 -16.41 -9.30 -19.23
C HIS A 73 -15.99 -9.45 -17.76
N TYR A 74 -16.19 -8.44 -16.92
CA TYR A 74 -15.96 -8.58 -15.49
C TYR A 74 -16.85 -9.68 -14.89
N ARG A 75 -18.06 -9.89 -15.42
CA ARG A 75 -18.97 -10.94 -14.92
C ARG A 75 -18.44 -12.36 -15.17
N GLU A 76 -17.50 -12.52 -16.08
CA GLU A 76 -16.85 -13.80 -16.39
C GLU A 76 -15.62 -14.05 -15.51
N THR A 77 -15.22 -13.06 -14.68
CA THR A 77 -14.04 -13.16 -13.82
C THR A 77 -14.30 -14.12 -12.66
N THR A 78 -13.52 -15.21 -12.61
CA THR A 78 -13.61 -16.22 -11.54
C THR A 78 -12.45 -16.16 -10.56
N GLU A 79 -11.31 -15.60 -10.97
CA GLU A 79 -10.12 -15.42 -10.14
C GLU A 79 -9.38 -14.13 -10.51
N ILE A 80 -8.72 -13.51 -9.54
CA ILE A 80 -7.77 -12.42 -9.77
C ILE A 80 -6.50 -12.59 -8.92
N ASP A 81 -5.44 -11.89 -9.29
CA ASP A 81 -4.22 -11.75 -8.49
C ASP A 81 -4.54 -11.41 -7.02
N ARG A 82 -3.86 -12.09 -6.08
CA ARG A 82 -4.14 -12.00 -4.63
C ARG A 82 -3.82 -10.62 -4.06
N ALA A 83 -2.72 -10.02 -4.53
CA ALA A 83 -2.31 -8.67 -4.20
C ALA A 83 -2.60 -7.73 -5.37
N GLN A 84 -3.25 -6.61 -5.07
CA GLN A 84 -3.60 -5.55 -6.04
C GLN A 84 -3.11 -4.21 -5.55
N CYS A 85 -2.71 -3.34 -6.48
CA CYS A 85 -2.46 -1.92 -6.21
C CYS A 85 -3.77 -1.11 -6.35
N GLU A 86 -3.77 0.12 -5.85
CA GLU A 86 -4.89 1.07 -6.03
C GLU A 86 -6.23 0.53 -5.51
N VAL A 87 -6.21 -0.07 -4.33
CA VAL A 87 -7.36 -0.78 -3.74
C VAL A 87 -8.23 0.19 -2.95
N GLY A 88 -9.51 0.27 -3.27
CA GLY A 88 -10.47 1.04 -2.48
C GLY A 88 -11.90 0.92 -3.00
N GLY A 89 -12.77 1.80 -2.51
CA GLY A 89 -14.18 1.81 -2.89
C GLY A 89 -15.00 2.62 -1.89
N LYS A 90 -16.28 2.86 -2.19
CA LYS A 90 -17.15 3.65 -1.30
C LYS A 90 -17.36 3.03 0.08
N ALA A 91 -17.16 1.72 0.21
CA ALA A 91 -17.25 1.00 1.48
C ALA A 91 -16.04 1.25 2.40
N PHE A 92 -14.93 1.77 1.88
CA PHE A 92 -13.76 2.04 2.69
C PHE A 92 -13.97 3.27 3.60
N PRO A 93 -13.58 3.21 4.88
CA PRO A 93 -13.69 4.33 5.84
C PRO A 93 -12.71 5.48 5.58
N ILE A 94 -11.90 5.38 4.52
CA ILE A 94 -10.90 6.38 4.12
C ILE A 94 -11.44 7.34 3.03
N GLY A 95 -12.73 7.21 2.68
CA GLY A 95 -13.39 8.01 1.66
C GLY A 95 -13.32 7.36 0.27
N GLY A 96 -14.41 7.46 -0.49
CA GLY A 96 -14.56 6.69 -1.74
C GLY A 96 -13.62 7.05 -2.88
N GLN A 97 -12.89 8.17 -2.79
CA GLN A 97 -11.90 8.62 -3.78
C GLN A 97 -10.47 8.23 -3.42
N GLU A 98 -10.21 7.90 -2.16
CA GLU A 98 -8.88 7.45 -1.75
C GLU A 98 -8.71 5.96 -2.06
N ARG A 99 -7.45 5.58 -2.27
CA ARG A 99 -7.02 4.23 -2.59
C ARG A 99 -5.83 3.89 -1.71
N LEU A 100 -5.80 2.65 -1.24
CA LEU A 100 -4.62 2.05 -0.66
C LEU A 100 -3.60 1.81 -1.76
N ASP A 101 -2.33 2.03 -1.45
CA ASP A 101 -1.26 1.67 -2.38
C ASP A 101 -1.32 0.18 -2.72
N MET A 102 -1.64 -0.68 -1.74
CA MET A 102 -1.86 -2.10 -1.97
C MET A 102 -2.83 -2.75 -0.97
N GLY A 103 -3.63 -3.68 -1.49
CA GLY A 103 -4.43 -4.62 -0.70
C GLY A 103 -4.08 -6.07 -1.03
N ILE A 104 -4.05 -6.92 -0.01
CA ILE A 104 -3.94 -8.38 -0.16
C ILE A 104 -5.25 -8.99 0.29
N PHE A 105 -5.93 -9.67 -0.64
CA PHE A 105 -7.22 -10.27 -0.37
C PHE A 105 -7.12 -11.54 0.47
N SER A 106 -8.18 -11.79 1.25
CA SER A 106 -8.48 -13.06 1.89
C SER A 106 -8.90 -14.11 0.85
N ASP A 107 -9.56 -15.20 1.24
CA ASP A 107 -9.78 -16.37 0.38
C ASP A 107 -10.78 -16.16 -0.77
N SER A 108 -11.69 -15.22 -0.62
CA SER A 108 -12.72 -14.89 -1.62
C SER A 108 -13.06 -13.41 -1.59
N ILE A 109 -13.45 -12.86 -2.75
CA ILE A 109 -13.82 -11.44 -2.86
C ILE A 109 -15.10 -11.21 -3.64
N GLU A 110 -15.70 -10.05 -3.40
CA GLU A 110 -16.72 -9.45 -4.25
C GLU A 110 -16.12 -8.27 -5.02
N ILE A 111 -16.39 -8.19 -6.32
CA ILE A 111 -15.95 -7.07 -7.16
C ILE A 111 -17.18 -6.24 -7.56
N ARG A 112 -17.08 -4.92 -7.35
CA ARG A 112 -18.05 -3.96 -7.90
C ARG A 112 -17.38 -3.14 -8.98
N VAL A 113 -18.06 -2.93 -10.10
CA VAL A 113 -17.63 -2.05 -11.18
C VAL A 113 -18.64 -0.94 -11.32
N VAL A 114 -18.28 0.28 -10.88
CA VAL A 114 -19.15 1.45 -10.85
C VAL A 114 -18.58 2.53 -11.75
N GLY A 115 -19.30 2.91 -12.81
CA GLY A 115 -18.81 3.90 -13.78
C GLY A 115 -17.46 3.52 -14.43
N GLY A 116 -17.17 2.22 -14.52
CA GLY A 116 -15.88 1.70 -15.01
C GLY A 116 -14.76 1.62 -13.97
N THR A 117 -14.99 2.05 -12.73
CA THR A 117 -14.03 1.95 -11.62
C THR A 117 -14.27 0.66 -10.85
N GLN A 118 -13.21 -0.12 -10.62
CA GLN A 118 -13.25 -1.24 -9.70
C GLN A 118 -13.32 -0.72 -8.26
N GLU A 119 -14.32 -1.20 -7.51
CA GLU A 119 -14.50 -0.96 -6.09
C GLU A 119 -14.46 -2.31 -5.35
N PHE A 120 -13.72 -2.34 -4.26
CA PHE A 120 -13.60 -3.51 -3.38
C PHE A 120 -14.29 -3.25 -2.04
N ASN A 121 -14.51 -4.31 -1.26
CA ASN A 121 -14.96 -4.22 0.12
C ASN A 121 -13.77 -4.35 1.07
N PRO A 122 -13.58 -3.46 2.07
CA PRO A 122 -12.50 -3.63 3.05
C PRO A 122 -12.56 -4.97 3.79
N SER A 123 -13.75 -5.57 3.99
CA SER A 123 -13.86 -6.88 4.65
C SER A 123 -13.19 -8.04 3.89
N ASP A 124 -12.92 -7.84 2.61
CA ASP A 124 -12.33 -8.87 1.76
C ASP A 124 -10.80 -8.88 1.91
N LEU A 125 -10.22 -7.87 2.57
CA LEU A 125 -8.79 -7.76 2.79
C LEU A 125 -8.31 -8.62 3.95
N SER A 126 -7.23 -9.37 3.73
CA SER A 126 -6.40 -9.88 4.81
C SER A 126 -5.39 -8.83 5.27
N THR A 127 -4.93 -7.96 4.37
CA THR A 127 -3.88 -6.98 4.65
C THR A 127 -4.10 -5.70 3.83
N ALA A 128 -3.87 -4.56 4.44
CA ALA A 128 -3.86 -3.23 3.82
C ALA A 128 -2.47 -2.60 3.99
N LEU A 129 -1.92 -2.04 2.90
CA LEU A 129 -0.58 -1.48 2.90
C LEU A 129 -0.54 -0.06 2.33
N GLU A 130 0.31 0.75 2.95
CA GLU A 130 0.79 2.02 2.42
C GLU A 130 2.31 2.00 2.33
N PHE A 131 2.83 2.58 1.27
CA PHE A 131 4.26 2.74 1.05
C PHE A 131 4.61 4.22 1.13
N LYS A 132 5.85 4.48 1.56
CA LYS A 132 6.47 5.79 1.39
C LYS A 132 7.86 5.65 0.85
N TYR A 133 8.20 6.45 -0.16
CA TYR A 133 9.57 6.54 -0.67
C TYR A 133 10.17 7.93 -0.49
N VAL A 134 11.18 8.01 0.39
CA VAL A 134 11.88 9.25 0.69
C VAL A 134 13.24 9.32 0.00
N LYS A 135 13.22 10.02 -1.14
CA LYS A 135 14.36 10.19 -2.06
C LYS A 135 15.37 11.26 -1.69
N ASN A 136 15.07 12.14 -0.72
CA ASN A 136 15.98 13.22 -0.30
C ASN A 136 15.71 13.62 1.16
N THR A 137 16.79 13.83 1.92
CA THR A 137 16.79 14.24 3.34
C THR A 137 15.94 15.48 3.66
N ASN A 138 15.73 16.38 2.70
CA ASN A 138 14.89 17.56 2.90
C ASN A 138 13.41 17.22 3.03
N TYR A 139 12.96 16.12 2.43
CA TYR A 139 11.56 15.71 2.45
C TYR A 139 11.12 15.18 3.82
N LEU A 140 12.04 14.61 4.61
CA LEU A 140 11.74 14.05 5.93
C LEU A 140 12.25 14.86 7.12
N ARG A 141 12.67 16.12 6.92
CA ARG A 141 13.00 16.98 8.07
C ARG A 141 11.84 16.96 9.05
N TYR A 142 12.09 16.60 10.31
CA TYR A 142 11.06 16.65 11.34
C TYR A 142 10.56 18.09 11.48
N ARG A 143 9.40 18.32 10.88
CA ARG A 143 8.68 19.58 10.84
C ARG A 143 7.22 19.30 11.17
N PRO A 144 6.92 18.99 12.43
CA PRO A 144 5.56 18.67 12.84
C PRO A 144 4.58 19.84 12.63
N ASP A 145 5.11 21.05 12.44
CA ASP A 145 4.42 22.29 12.10
C ASP A 145 4.19 22.49 10.58
N ASP A 146 4.90 21.74 9.74
CA ASP A 146 4.81 21.79 8.28
C ASP A 146 3.92 20.66 7.77
N LYS A 147 2.70 21.02 7.34
CA LYS A 147 1.69 20.06 6.86
C LYS A 147 2.12 19.32 5.59
N ASP A 148 3.06 19.89 4.85
CA ASP A 148 3.57 19.30 3.61
C ASP A 148 4.83 18.45 3.84
N SER A 149 5.19 18.19 5.11
CA SER A 149 6.33 17.34 5.44
C SER A 149 6.01 15.86 5.25
N LYS A 150 7.01 15.05 4.85
CA LYS A 150 6.84 13.59 4.77
C LYS A 150 6.53 12.95 6.12
N TYR A 151 6.90 13.58 7.23
CA TYR A 151 6.46 13.11 8.54
C TYR A 151 4.94 13.15 8.65
N HIS A 152 4.30 14.25 8.20
CA HIS A 152 2.84 14.37 8.23
C HIS A 152 2.18 13.37 7.30
N GLU A 153 2.70 13.21 6.08
CA GLU A 153 2.19 12.20 5.15
C GLU A 153 2.24 10.77 5.73
N ILE A 154 3.38 10.34 6.30
CA ILE A 154 3.49 9.01 6.95
C ILE A 154 2.51 8.92 8.13
N ALA A 155 2.40 9.96 8.94
CA ALA A 155 1.51 9.98 10.09
C ALA A 155 0.03 9.88 9.68
N ASP A 156 -0.35 10.53 8.58
CA ASP A 156 -1.72 10.50 8.07
C ASP A 156 -2.05 9.14 7.45
N ASP A 157 -1.12 8.51 6.73
CA ASP A 157 -1.28 7.14 6.26
C ASP A 157 -1.43 6.14 7.41
N ILE A 158 -0.66 6.28 8.49
CA ILE A 158 -0.80 5.44 9.69
C ILE A 158 -2.21 5.60 10.29
N LYS A 159 -2.68 6.84 10.46
CA LYS A 159 -4.05 7.07 10.99
C LYS A 159 -5.10 6.48 10.07
N ARG A 160 -4.95 6.68 8.76
CA ARG A 160 -5.86 6.21 7.71
C ARG A 160 -5.94 4.69 7.71
N LEU A 161 -4.79 4.01 7.73
CA LEU A 161 -4.72 2.55 7.90
C LEU A 161 -5.36 2.11 9.21
N GLY A 162 -5.14 2.84 10.31
CA GLY A 162 -5.77 2.56 11.61
C GLY A 162 -7.30 2.56 11.57
N THR A 163 -7.94 3.26 10.63
CA THR A 163 -9.41 3.23 10.46
C THR A 163 -9.92 1.90 9.88
N LEU A 164 -9.05 1.11 9.26
CA LEU A 164 -9.34 -0.24 8.75
C LEU A 164 -9.10 -1.33 9.81
N SER A 165 -8.64 -0.96 11.00
CA SER A 165 -8.21 -1.89 12.04
C SER A 165 -9.34 -2.82 12.52
N GLY A 166 -8.97 -4.05 12.87
CA GLY A 166 -9.88 -5.13 13.20
C GLY A 166 -9.26 -6.47 12.84
N HIS A 167 -9.80 -7.16 11.84
CA HIS A 167 -9.27 -8.41 11.30
C HIS A 167 -8.23 -8.18 10.18
N ILE A 168 -8.01 -6.94 9.74
CA ILE A 168 -7.09 -6.59 8.66
C ILE A 168 -5.71 -6.30 9.25
N ASP A 169 -4.67 -6.95 8.72
CA ASP A 169 -3.27 -6.62 9.05
C ASP A 169 -2.88 -5.32 8.33
N CYS A 170 -2.68 -4.23 9.07
CA CYS A 170 -2.38 -2.92 8.50
C CYS A 170 -0.88 -2.63 8.58
N ARG A 171 -0.27 -2.24 7.45
CA ARG A 171 1.18 -2.00 7.38
C ARG A 171 1.54 -0.71 6.65
N CYS A 172 2.50 0.02 7.20
CA CYS A 172 3.13 1.16 6.56
C CYS A 172 4.62 0.87 6.39
N VAL A 173 5.13 0.89 5.15
CA VAL A 173 6.54 0.58 4.84
C VAL A 173 7.21 1.80 4.21
N VAL A 174 8.24 2.31 4.89
CA VAL A 174 8.95 3.52 4.49
C VAL A 174 10.34 3.17 3.97
N PHE A 175 10.56 3.32 2.68
CA PHE A 175 11.85 3.21 2.02
C PHE A 175 12.55 4.57 1.97
N SER A 176 13.86 4.60 2.22
CA SER A 176 14.63 5.83 2.06
C SER A 176 16.05 5.61 1.55
N ASN A 177 16.50 6.51 0.69
CA ASN A 177 17.90 6.58 0.25
C ASN A 177 18.86 7.10 1.34
N TYR A 178 18.33 7.52 2.49
CA TYR A 178 19.11 8.14 3.55
C TYR A 178 18.73 7.58 4.90
N ASP A 179 19.68 7.65 5.84
CA ASP A 179 19.37 7.49 7.25
C ASP A 179 18.51 8.67 7.73
N LEU A 180 17.20 8.44 7.76
CA LEU A 180 16.18 9.41 8.13
C LEU A 180 16.32 9.93 9.56
N PHE A 181 17.02 9.19 10.42
CA PHE A 181 17.08 9.44 11.86
C PHE A 181 18.48 9.82 12.35
N ARG A 182 19.35 10.25 11.42
CA ARG A 182 20.75 10.56 11.72
C ARG A 182 20.93 11.71 12.73
N ARG A 183 19.97 12.62 12.88
CA ARG A 183 20.08 13.75 13.81
C ARG A 183 19.24 13.49 15.06
N ASP A 184 19.71 13.94 16.21
CA ASP A 184 18.99 13.79 17.49
C ASP A 184 17.55 14.35 17.43
N ARG A 185 17.34 15.46 16.71
CA ARG A 185 16.00 16.04 16.49
C ARG A 185 15.06 15.17 15.64
N ASP A 186 15.62 14.25 14.87
CA ASP A 186 14.88 13.31 14.02
C ASP A 186 14.57 11.99 14.79
N ALA A 187 15.24 11.73 15.93
CA ALA A 187 14.93 10.60 16.81
C ALA A 187 13.53 10.71 17.44
N ASP A 188 13.10 11.94 17.76
CA ASP A 188 11.73 12.22 18.21
C ASP A 188 10.69 11.93 17.13
N ALA A 189 11.03 12.16 15.85
CA ALA A 189 10.16 11.84 14.72
C ALA A 189 9.92 10.33 14.63
N LYS A 190 10.99 9.54 14.68
CA LYS A 190 10.92 8.07 14.68
C LYS A 190 10.03 7.58 15.81
N ARG A 191 10.32 8.04 17.03
CA ARG A 191 9.61 7.62 18.23
C ARG A 191 8.12 7.94 18.12
N ARG A 192 7.75 9.14 17.69
CA ARG A 192 6.35 9.54 17.55
C ARG A 192 5.61 8.78 16.44
N LEU A 193 6.26 8.48 15.32
CA LEU A 193 5.65 7.64 14.28
C LEU A 193 5.42 6.21 14.77
N LEU A 194 6.39 5.63 15.50
CA LEU A 194 6.24 4.31 16.10
C LEU A 194 5.14 4.29 17.18
N GLU A 195 5.08 5.30 18.05
CA GLU A 195 4.02 5.45 19.05
C GLU A 195 2.64 5.59 18.39
N LEU A 196 2.54 6.37 17.30
CA LEU A 196 1.30 6.53 16.55
C LEU A 196 0.88 5.22 15.85
N ALA A 197 1.84 4.50 15.27
CA ALA A 197 1.58 3.22 14.61
C ALA A 197 1.06 2.17 15.59
N ASP A 198 1.70 2.05 16.76
CA ASP A 198 1.26 1.17 17.84
C ASP A 198 -0.17 1.52 18.32
N GLN A 199 -0.43 2.81 18.58
CA GLN A 199 -1.76 3.30 18.98
C GLN A 199 -2.84 3.04 17.92
N SER A 200 -2.45 2.99 16.64
CA SER A 200 -3.35 2.78 15.51
C SER A 200 -3.47 1.31 15.09
N GLY A 201 -2.75 0.38 15.73
CA GLY A 201 -2.71 -1.03 15.34
C GLY A 201 -2.05 -1.28 13.97
N VAL A 202 -1.11 -0.41 13.58
CA VAL A 202 -0.40 -0.48 12.29
C VAL A 202 1.04 -0.93 12.52
N THR A 203 1.50 -1.88 11.71
CA THR A 203 2.92 -2.25 11.68
C THR A 203 3.69 -1.24 10.84
N LEU A 204 4.56 -0.46 11.46
CA LEU A 204 5.43 0.50 10.78
C LEU A 204 6.84 -0.08 10.59
N GLN A 205 7.32 -0.15 9.36
CA GLN A 205 8.66 -0.62 9.01
C GLN A 205 9.45 0.45 8.25
N PHE A 206 10.71 0.63 8.63
CA PHE A 206 11.65 1.49 7.91
C PHE A 206 12.73 0.66 7.22
N VAL A 207 12.91 0.88 5.92
CA VAL A 207 14.00 0.35 5.11
C VAL A 207 15.01 1.46 4.87
N LEU A 208 16.09 1.45 5.65
CA LEU A 208 17.10 2.51 5.68
C LEU A 208 18.48 1.95 5.32
N PRO A 209 19.34 2.72 4.64
CA PRO A 209 20.74 2.35 4.47
C PRO A 209 21.42 2.23 5.83
N ALA A 210 22.39 1.31 5.92
CA ALA A 210 23.25 1.24 7.09
C ALA A 210 23.95 2.60 7.30
N PRO A 211 24.20 3.02 8.56
CA PRO A 211 25.00 4.20 8.82
C PRO A 211 26.34 4.06 8.08
N LEU A 212 26.69 5.06 7.28
CA LEU A 212 28.04 5.12 6.70
C LEU A 212 29.02 5.09 7.87
N GLN A 213 29.74 3.98 8.04
CA GLN A 213 30.90 3.97 8.92
C GLN A 213 31.80 5.07 8.40
N SER A 214 32.11 6.05 9.24
CA SER A 214 33.07 7.08 8.89
C SER A 214 34.38 6.35 8.62
N SER A 215 34.80 6.33 7.37
CA SER A 215 36.18 6.00 7.02
C SER A 215 37.05 7.01 7.77
N SER A 216 37.67 6.53 8.84
CA SER A 216 38.66 7.22 9.66
C SER A 216 39.83 7.72 8.83
#